data_AF-A0A954H443-F1
#
_entry.id   AF-A0A954H443-F1
#
_cell.length_a   1.000
_cell.length_b   1.000
_cell.length_c   1.000
_cell.angle_alpha   90.00
_cell.angle_beta   90.00
_cell.angle_gamma   90.00
#
_symmetry.space_group_name_H-M   'P 1'
#
loop_
_entity.id
_entity.type
_entity.pdbx_description
1 polymer ?
#
loop_
_entity_poly.entity_id
_entity_poly.type
_entity_poly.pdbx_seq_one_letter_code
_entity_poly.pdbx_strand_id
1 'polypeptide(L)'
;KVEKSQIIADGAATYQGELALGRNVLVGFMSFDGYNYEDAIIISEELVRADTYTSIHIEDFDVEIRETKLGREEFTRDIPNVSEKALRNLDETGIVQVGTFVRPGDILVGKVSPKSKTELTPEEKLLHAIFGRAGEDVKNDSLEVPSGIEGIVIDTQKFSRRMSLSDDERKVFERELKEIENEGNAEITATFTTFVEQMEAVLGH
;
A
#
# COMPACT_ATOMS: atom_id res chain seq x y z
N LYS A 1 11.25 24.58 -28.13
CA LYS A 1 10.52 23.85 -29.20
C LYS A 1 11.00 22.42 -29.15
N VAL A 2 10.09 21.45 -29.12
CA VAL A 2 10.41 20.02 -29.21
C VAL A 2 10.13 19.54 -30.62
N GLU A 3 10.93 18.59 -31.11
CA GLU A 3 10.75 17.98 -32.42
C GLU A 3 9.84 16.74 -32.34
N LYS A 4 9.27 16.34 -33.48
CA LYS A 4 8.45 15.13 -33.56
C LYS A 4 9.32 13.92 -33.20
N SER A 5 8.88 13.13 -32.23
CA SER A 5 9.60 11.96 -31.66
C SER A 5 10.81 12.29 -30.79
N GLN A 6 10.99 13.55 -30.41
CA GLN A 6 11.98 13.91 -29.41
C GLN A 6 11.58 13.30 -28.05
N ILE A 7 12.54 12.67 -27.39
CA ILE A 7 12.36 12.10 -26.05
C ILE A 7 12.26 13.28 -25.06
N ILE A 8 11.17 13.30 -24.30
CA ILE A 8 10.83 14.38 -23.36
C ILE A 8 10.92 13.96 -21.90
N ALA A 9 11.00 12.66 -21.62
CA ALA A 9 11.15 12.08 -20.29
C ALA A 9 11.84 10.72 -20.39
N ASP A 10 12.63 10.39 -19.36
CA ASP A 10 13.23 9.07 -19.17
C ASP A 10 12.32 8.20 -18.30
N GLY A 11 12.39 6.88 -18.52
CA GLY A 11 11.74 5.87 -17.71
C GLY A 11 12.71 5.21 -16.73
N ALA A 12 12.26 4.10 -16.13
CA ALA A 12 13.15 3.27 -15.33
C ALA A 12 14.29 2.71 -16.21
N ALA A 13 15.52 2.82 -15.68
CA ALA A 13 16.74 2.35 -16.35
C ALA A 13 17.00 2.96 -17.74
N THR A 14 16.58 4.21 -17.98
CA THR A 14 17.01 4.98 -19.17
C THR A 14 17.65 6.31 -18.78
N TYR A 15 18.55 6.80 -19.61
CA TYR A 15 19.17 8.11 -19.46
C TYR A 15 19.32 8.77 -20.83
N GLN A 16 18.72 9.94 -21.01
CA GLN A 16 18.72 10.69 -22.27
C GLN A 16 18.21 9.86 -23.46
N GLY A 17 17.25 8.97 -23.21
CA GLY A 17 16.69 8.10 -24.24
C GLY A 17 17.49 6.85 -24.57
N GLU A 18 18.62 6.62 -23.89
CA GLU A 18 19.40 5.39 -24.02
C GLU A 18 19.18 4.46 -22.82
N LEU A 19 19.31 3.15 -23.05
CA LEU A 19 19.18 2.15 -22.00
C LEU A 19 20.39 2.21 -21.05
N ALA A 20 20.13 2.39 -19.76
CA ALA A 20 21.13 2.52 -18.70
C ALA A 20 20.80 1.58 -17.51
N LEU A 21 21.12 0.29 -17.67
CA LEU A 21 20.83 -0.75 -16.68
C LEU A 21 21.68 -0.69 -15.40
N GLY A 22 22.76 0.09 -15.40
CA GLY A 22 23.72 0.11 -14.30
C GLY A 22 24.58 1.36 -14.30
N ARG A 23 25.69 1.30 -13.56
CA ARG A 23 26.62 2.42 -13.38
C ARG A 23 28.01 2.02 -13.81
N ASN A 24 28.67 2.92 -14.54
CA ASN A 24 30.08 2.81 -14.84
C ASN A 24 30.86 3.16 -13.56
N VAL A 25 31.77 2.28 -13.15
CA VAL A 25 32.61 2.47 -11.96
C VAL A 25 34.08 2.30 -12.33
N LEU A 26 34.97 2.96 -11.59
CA LEU A 26 36.39 2.75 -11.71
C LEU A 26 36.77 1.42 -11.05
N VAL A 27 37.36 0.51 -11.82
CA VAL A 27 37.73 -0.83 -11.35
C VAL A 27 39.26 -0.98 -11.34
N GLY A 28 39.80 -1.41 -10.21
CA GLY A 28 41.20 -1.80 -10.07
C GLY A 28 41.35 -3.32 -10.11
N PHE A 29 42.15 -3.84 -11.04
CA PHE A 29 42.45 -5.27 -11.13
C PHE A 29 43.71 -5.58 -10.31
N MET A 30 43.53 -5.98 -9.05
CA MET A 30 44.61 -6.40 -8.15
C MET A 30 44.08 -7.36 -7.08
N SER A 31 44.94 -8.22 -6.55
CA SER A 31 44.63 -8.96 -5.32
C SER A 31 44.66 -8.01 -4.13
N PHE A 32 43.65 -8.07 -3.26
CA PHE A 32 43.54 -7.19 -2.10
C PHE A 32 43.27 -8.01 -0.84
N ASP A 33 44.34 -8.37 -0.12
CA ASP A 33 44.34 -9.12 1.15
C ASP A 33 43.46 -10.39 1.18
N GLY A 34 43.18 -10.98 0.01
CA GLY A 34 42.31 -12.15 -0.13
C GLY A 34 40.81 -11.86 -0.02
N TYR A 35 40.39 -10.61 0.15
CA TYR A 35 38.97 -10.24 0.20
C TYR A 35 38.25 -10.39 -1.15
N ASN A 36 39.01 -10.41 -2.25
CA ASN A 36 38.51 -10.71 -3.58
C ASN A 36 38.89 -12.13 -4.06
N TYR A 37 38.92 -13.09 -3.13
CA TYR A 37 39.13 -14.49 -3.45
C TYR A 37 37.93 -15.07 -4.22
N GLU A 38 38.19 -15.98 -5.16
CA GLU A 38 37.20 -16.55 -6.08
C GLU A 38 36.44 -15.48 -6.88
N ASP A 39 35.16 -15.27 -6.58
CA ASP A 39 34.24 -14.36 -7.25
C ASP A 39 33.81 -13.18 -6.35
N ALA A 40 34.43 -13.05 -5.17
CA ALA A 40 34.13 -11.95 -4.26
C ALA A 40 34.56 -10.59 -4.84
N ILE A 41 33.66 -9.61 -4.74
CA ILE A 41 33.88 -8.23 -5.18
C ILE A 41 33.98 -7.34 -3.95
N ILE A 42 35.05 -6.55 -3.90
CA ILE A 42 35.23 -5.51 -2.89
C ILE A 42 34.68 -4.20 -3.48
N ILE A 43 33.79 -3.55 -2.74
CA ILE A 43 33.22 -2.26 -3.12
C ILE A 43 33.74 -1.14 -2.22
N SER A 44 33.96 0.03 -2.79
CA SER A 44 34.31 1.23 -2.01
C SER A 44 33.10 1.71 -1.21
N GLU A 45 33.32 2.15 0.03
CA GLU A 45 32.30 2.82 0.85
C GLU A 45 31.74 4.08 0.16
N GLU A 46 32.53 4.70 -0.72
CA GLU A 46 32.10 5.85 -1.53
C GLU A 46 30.87 5.52 -2.38
N LEU A 47 30.79 4.31 -2.93
CA LEU A 47 29.66 3.87 -3.76
C LEU A 47 28.36 3.78 -2.94
N VAL A 48 28.47 3.38 -1.67
CA VAL A 48 27.35 3.31 -0.72
C VAL A 48 26.92 4.72 -0.32
N ARG A 49 27.86 5.60 0.02
CA ARG A 49 27.56 6.99 0.39
C ARG A 49 26.95 7.81 -0.75
N ALA A 50 27.25 7.44 -1.99
CA ALA A 50 26.71 8.07 -3.18
C ALA A 50 25.40 7.42 -3.68
N ASP A 51 24.83 6.46 -2.95
CA ASP A 51 23.60 5.73 -3.33
C ASP A 51 23.67 5.14 -4.76
N THR A 52 24.88 4.72 -5.18
CA THR A 52 25.15 4.37 -6.60
C THR A 52 24.33 3.18 -7.07
N TYR A 53 24.13 2.21 -6.17
CA TYR A 53 23.39 0.97 -6.41
C TYR A 53 22.13 0.87 -5.54
N THR A 54 21.65 1.98 -4.99
CA THR A 54 20.39 2.01 -4.22
C THR A 54 19.21 1.86 -5.19
N SER A 55 18.32 0.91 -4.91
CA SER A 55 17.12 0.62 -5.69
C SER A 55 15.85 0.91 -4.90
N ILE A 56 14.76 1.19 -5.62
CA ILE A 56 13.43 1.37 -5.05
C ILE A 56 12.64 0.07 -5.28
N HIS A 57 12.11 -0.49 -4.20
CA HIS A 57 11.23 -1.66 -4.24
C HIS A 57 9.84 -1.25 -3.75
N ILE A 58 8.81 -1.61 -4.51
CA ILE A 58 7.41 -1.37 -4.15
C ILE A 58 6.81 -2.75 -3.94
N GLU A 59 6.29 -2.96 -2.74
CA GLU A 59 5.64 -4.21 -2.32
C GLU A 59 4.18 -3.92 -1.99
N ASP A 60 3.29 -4.77 -2.50
CA ASP A 60 1.86 -4.66 -2.27
C ASP A 60 1.41 -5.71 -1.26
N PHE A 61 0.62 -5.28 -0.28
CA PHE A 61 0.02 -6.16 0.73
C PHE A 61 -1.50 -6.04 0.68
N ASP A 62 -2.18 -7.18 0.56
CA ASP A 62 -3.63 -7.25 0.52
C ASP A 62 -4.20 -8.03 1.71
N VAL A 63 -5.37 -7.58 2.18
CA VAL A 63 -6.19 -8.29 3.17
C VAL A 63 -7.66 -8.15 2.82
N GLU A 64 -8.41 -9.23 2.95
CA GLU A 64 -9.85 -9.26 2.70
C GLU A 64 -10.65 -9.60 3.96
N ILE A 65 -11.85 -9.04 4.01
CA ILE A 65 -12.89 -9.43 4.97
C ILE A 65 -13.60 -10.67 4.46
N ARG A 66 -13.69 -11.70 5.30
CA ARG A 66 -14.47 -12.91 5.03
C ARG A 66 -15.69 -12.98 5.92
N GLU A 67 -16.73 -13.64 5.42
CA GLU A 67 -17.89 -14.00 6.22
C GLU A 67 -17.65 -15.39 6.81
N THR A 68 -17.58 -15.46 8.13
CA THR A 68 -17.37 -16.72 8.85
C THR A 68 -18.69 -17.20 9.44
N LYS A 69 -18.74 -18.46 9.88
CA LYS A 69 -19.91 -19.02 10.57
C LYS A 69 -20.27 -18.28 11.87
N LEU A 70 -19.29 -17.59 12.47
CA LEU A 70 -19.44 -16.89 13.75
C LEU A 70 -19.81 -15.42 13.56
N GLY A 71 -19.74 -14.91 12.33
CA GLY A 71 -20.02 -13.54 11.96
C GLY A 71 -19.09 -13.03 10.87
N ARG A 72 -19.33 -11.79 10.45
CA ARG A 72 -18.52 -11.10 9.46
C ARG A 72 -17.28 -10.50 10.13
N GLU A 73 -16.14 -10.61 9.47
CA GLU A 73 -14.91 -9.91 9.89
C GLU A 73 -15.02 -8.41 9.57
N GLU A 74 -14.32 -7.58 10.33
CA GLU A 74 -14.41 -6.13 10.17
C GLU A 74 -13.03 -5.49 10.20
N PHE A 75 -12.86 -4.41 9.41
CA PHE A 75 -11.70 -3.54 9.54
C PHE A 75 -12.00 -2.49 10.60
N THR A 76 -11.12 -2.38 11.58
CA THR A 76 -11.30 -1.46 12.71
C THR A 76 -9.97 -1.17 13.37
N ARG A 77 -9.88 0.02 13.97
CA ARG A 77 -8.80 0.39 14.87
C ARG A 77 -8.96 -0.24 16.27
N ASP A 78 -10.15 -0.70 16.63
CA ASP A 78 -10.42 -1.32 17.92
C ASP A 78 -9.99 -2.80 17.92
N ILE A 79 -8.72 -3.04 18.20
CA ILE A 79 -8.09 -4.36 18.12
C ILE A 79 -7.74 -4.83 19.55
N PRO A 80 -8.24 -6.01 19.99
CA PRO A 80 -7.98 -6.49 21.34
C PRO A 80 -6.50 -6.88 21.53
N ASN A 81 -5.99 -6.66 22.74
CA ASN A 81 -4.61 -7.00 23.15
C ASN A 81 -3.50 -6.27 22.38
N VAL A 82 -3.81 -5.16 21.71
CA VAL A 82 -2.83 -4.32 21.02
C VAL A 82 -2.57 -3.03 21.81
N SER A 83 -1.31 -2.61 21.89
CA SER A 83 -0.95 -1.36 22.57
C SER A 83 -1.40 -0.13 21.79
N GLU A 84 -1.77 0.97 22.46
CA GLU A 84 -2.11 2.24 21.80
C GLU A 84 -1.00 2.75 20.88
N LYS A 85 0.26 2.47 21.24
CA LYS A 85 1.43 2.81 20.43
C LYS A 85 1.41 2.12 19.07
N ALA A 86 0.91 0.90 18.96
CA ALA A 86 0.78 0.20 17.67
C ALA A 86 -0.41 0.73 16.85
N LEU A 87 -1.48 1.18 17.51
CA LEU A 87 -2.66 1.76 16.87
C LEU A 87 -2.45 3.22 16.39
N ARG A 88 -1.33 3.86 16.76
CA ARG A 88 -1.08 5.28 16.47
C ARG A 88 -0.99 5.61 14.98
N ASN A 89 -0.62 4.62 14.17
CA ASN A 89 -0.41 4.76 12.74
C ASN A 89 -1.71 4.51 11.94
N LEU A 90 -2.74 3.97 12.60
CA LEU A 90 -4.02 3.65 11.99
C LEU A 90 -4.97 4.85 12.05
N ASP A 91 -5.70 5.05 10.97
CA ASP A 91 -6.81 5.98 10.88
C ASP A 91 -8.07 5.46 11.62
N GLU A 92 -9.16 6.22 11.53
CA GLU A 92 -10.44 5.86 12.15
C GLU A 92 -11.05 4.58 11.59
N THR A 93 -10.68 4.19 10.36
CA THR A 93 -11.16 2.98 9.68
C THR A 93 -10.30 1.75 9.94
N GLY A 94 -9.18 1.91 10.67
CA GLY A 94 -8.22 0.85 10.93
C GLY A 94 -7.20 0.65 9.83
N ILE A 95 -6.98 1.61 8.94
CA ILE A 95 -6.00 1.54 7.84
C ILE A 95 -4.82 2.46 8.15
N VAL A 96 -3.60 2.02 7.84
CA VAL A 96 -2.39 2.83 8.01
C VAL A 96 -2.44 4.10 7.16
N GLN A 97 -1.93 5.21 7.67
CA GLN A 97 -1.88 6.47 6.93
C GLN A 97 -0.77 6.48 5.88
N VAL A 98 -1.06 7.01 4.68
CA VAL A 98 -0.06 7.27 3.65
C VAL A 98 1.02 8.24 4.19
N GLY A 99 2.29 7.93 3.90
CA GLY A 99 3.45 8.66 4.41
C GLY A 99 3.99 8.13 5.74
N THR A 100 3.36 7.11 6.34
CA THR A 100 3.86 6.49 7.58
C THR A 100 5.08 5.64 7.30
N PHE A 101 6.15 5.83 8.09
CA PHE A 101 7.28 4.91 8.13
C PHE A 101 6.94 3.70 8.99
N VAL A 102 6.97 2.51 8.40
CA VAL A 102 6.58 1.25 9.04
C VAL A 102 7.76 0.31 9.19
N ARG A 103 7.72 -0.48 10.25
CA ARG A 103 8.74 -1.49 10.59
C ARG A 103 8.09 -2.86 10.76
N PRO A 104 8.89 -3.96 10.74
CA PRO A 104 8.37 -5.29 11.01
C PRO A 104 7.52 -5.33 12.30
N GLY A 105 6.30 -5.86 12.19
CA GLY A 105 5.34 -5.95 13.29
C GLY A 105 4.47 -4.70 13.52
N ASP A 106 4.66 -3.61 12.77
CA ASP A 106 3.66 -2.54 12.73
C ASP A 106 2.41 -3.02 11.98
N ILE A 107 1.23 -2.57 12.43
CA ILE A 107 -0.06 -2.94 11.84
C ILE A 107 -0.33 -2.05 10.62
N LEU A 108 -0.50 -2.64 9.45
CA LEU A 108 -0.90 -1.97 8.21
C LEU A 108 -2.41 -1.83 8.12
N VAL A 109 -3.15 -2.90 8.42
CA VAL A 109 -4.61 -2.90 8.41
C VAL A 109 -5.11 -3.67 9.62
N GLY A 110 -5.85 -2.96 10.47
CA GLY A 110 -6.55 -3.51 11.62
C GLY A 110 -7.73 -4.36 11.17
N LYS A 111 -7.69 -5.66 11.46
CA LYS A 111 -8.75 -6.61 11.14
C LYS A 111 -9.11 -7.41 12.37
N VAL A 112 -10.41 -7.52 12.63
CA VAL A 112 -10.94 -8.34 13.72
C VAL A 112 -11.90 -9.40 13.21
N SER A 113 -11.80 -10.59 13.78
CA SER A 113 -12.67 -11.73 13.46
C SER A 113 -13.47 -12.15 14.69
N PRO A 114 -14.78 -12.44 14.56
CA PRO A 114 -15.59 -12.89 15.68
C PRO A 114 -15.10 -14.24 16.20
N LYS A 115 -14.91 -14.33 17.52
CA LYS A 115 -14.42 -15.54 18.20
C LYS A 115 -15.58 -16.30 18.82
N SER A 116 -15.50 -17.63 18.80
CA SER A 116 -16.46 -18.45 19.54
C SER A 116 -16.22 -18.30 21.04
N LYS A 117 -17.29 -18.16 21.82
CA LYS A 117 -17.22 -18.12 23.28
C LYS A 117 -16.65 -19.44 23.77
N THR A 118 -15.44 -19.37 24.30
CA THR A 118 -14.75 -20.51 24.90
C THR A 118 -15.15 -20.54 26.37
N GLU A 119 -15.52 -21.71 26.90
CA GLU A 119 -15.75 -21.83 28.35
C GLU A 119 -14.42 -21.62 29.08
N LEU A 120 -14.33 -20.50 29.79
CA LEU A 120 -13.18 -20.17 30.63
C LEU A 120 -13.05 -21.19 31.77
N THR A 121 -11.82 -21.59 32.06
CA THR A 121 -11.49 -22.38 33.25
C THR A 121 -11.82 -21.60 34.53
N PRO A 122 -12.04 -22.27 35.69
CA PRO A 122 -12.29 -21.57 36.96
C PRO A 122 -11.24 -20.50 37.30
N GLU A 123 -9.97 -20.74 36.95
CA GLU A 123 -8.84 -19.84 37.14
C GLU A 123 -8.97 -18.59 36.25
N GLU A 124 -9.32 -18.76 34.97
CA GLU A 124 -9.56 -17.66 34.04
C GLU A 124 -10.82 -16.88 34.39
N LYS A 125 -11.87 -17.54 34.89
CA LYS A 125 -13.09 -16.89 35.41
C LYS A 125 -12.77 -16.01 36.61
N LEU A 126 -11.91 -16.47 37.53
CA LEU A 126 -11.46 -15.68 38.66
C LEU A 126 -10.65 -14.47 38.20
N LEU A 127 -9.71 -14.68 37.27
CA LEU A 127 -8.90 -13.61 36.71
C LEU A 127 -9.77 -12.56 35.97
N HIS A 128 -10.77 -13.03 35.22
CA HIS A 128 -11.74 -12.17 34.53
C HIS A 128 -12.58 -11.36 35.53
N ALA A 129 -13.05 -11.98 36.61
CA ALA A 129 -13.81 -11.28 37.65
C ALA A 129 -13.01 -10.18 38.37
N ILE A 130 -11.69 -10.36 38.49
CA ILE A 130 -10.79 -9.40 39.15
C ILE A 130 -10.35 -8.30 38.19
N PHE A 131 -10.01 -8.64 36.94
CA PHE A 131 -9.37 -7.71 36.00
C PHE A 131 -10.27 -7.19 34.87
N GLY A 132 -11.50 -7.73 34.73
CA GLY A 132 -12.52 -7.24 33.80
C GLY A 132 -11.95 -6.92 32.40
N ARG A 133 -11.50 -7.93 31.66
CA ARG A 133 -10.98 -7.69 30.31
C ARG A 133 -12.14 -7.44 29.34
N ALA A 134 -12.22 -6.22 28.82
CA ALA A 134 -13.06 -5.89 27.67
C ALA A 134 -12.45 -6.48 26.38
N GLY A 135 -13.30 -6.99 25.48
CA GLY A 135 -12.88 -7.36 24.11
C GLY A 135 -12.66 -8.85 23.81
N GLU A 136 -13.27 -9.78 24.55
CA GLU A 136 -13.05 -11.23 24.36
C GLU A 136 -13.87 -11.87 23.22
N ASP A 137 -14.87 -11.16 22.70
CA ASP A 137 -15.75 -11.66 21.64
C ASP A 137 -15.10 -11.59 20.23
N VAL A 138 -13.98 -10.89 20.09
CA VAL A 138 -13.25 -10.72 18.83
C VAL A 138 -11.79 -11.10 18.98
N LYS A 139 -11.18 -11.59 17.89
CA LYS A 139 -9.76 -11.92 17.78
C LYS A 139 -9.10 -10.94 16.81
N ASN A 140 -7.87 -10.53 17.13
CA ASN A 140 -7.01 -9.84 16.19
C ASN A 140 -6.59 -10.77 15.03
N ASP A 141 -6.90 -10.37 13.80
CA ASP A 141 -6.48 -11.01 12.54
C ASP A 141 -5.87 -9.96 11.57
N SER A 142 -5.23 -8.94 12.13
CA SER A 142 -4.70 -7.78 11.41
C SER A 142 -3.55 -8.13 10.47
N LEU A 143 -3.41 -7.32 9.42
CA LEU A 143 -2.27 -7.36 8.52
C LEU A 143 -1.12 -6.56 9.14
N GLU A 144 -0.01 -7.25 9.41
CA GLU A 144 1.22 -6.68 9.95
C GLU A 144 2.33 -6.69 8.89
N VAL A 145 3.29 -5.77 9.02
CA VAL A 145 4.47 -5.74 8.15
C VAL A 145 5.30 -7.01 8.37
N PRO A 146 5.62 -7.78 7.31
CA PRO A 146 6.46 -8.96 7.43
C PRO A 146 7.85 -8.68 7.99
N SER A 147 8.47 -9.72 8.53
CA SER A 147 9.85 -9.63 9.01
C SER A 147 10.82 -9.34 7.85
N GLY A 148 11.73 -8.38 8.06
CA GLY A 148 12.77 -8.03 7.09
C GLY A 148 12.39 -6.94 6.08
N ILE A 149 11.17 -6.40 6.16
CA ILE A 149 10.73 -5.28 5.30
C ILE A 149 10.50 -4.06 6.18
N GLU A 150 11.05 -2.91 5.76
CA GLU A 150 10.74 -1.59 6.31
C GLU A 150 10.63 -0.60 5.16
N GLY A 151 9.86 0.47 5.37
CA GLY A 151 9.63 1.43 4.29
C GLY A 151 8.57 2.47 4.63
N ILE A 152 8.19 3.24 3.63
CA ILE A 152 7.16 4.26 3.73
C ILE A 152 5.94 3.78 2.95
N VAL A 153 4.77 3.88 3.58
CA VAL A 153 3.49 3.61 2.90
C VAL A 153 3.26 4.71 1.86
N ILE A 154 3.22 4.33 0.58
CA ILE A 154 3.05 5.28 -0.53
C ILE A 154 1.59 5.41 -0.99
N ASP A 155 0.79 4.36 -0.83
CA ASP A 155 -0.61 4.32 -1.26
C ASP A 155 -1.41 3.31 -0.41
N THR A 156 -2.71 3.54 -0.30
CA THR A 156 -3.67 2.67 0.39
C THR A 156 -4.99 2.66 -0.37
N GLN A 157 -5.50 1.48 -0.70
CA GLN A 157 -6.74 1.34 -1.46
C GLN A 157 -7.73 0.44 -0.69
N LYS A 158 -8.97 0.93 -0.53
CA LYS A 158 -10.06 0.17 0.11
C LYS A 158 -11.11 -0.18 -0.93
N PHE A 159 -11.28 -1.48 -1.17
CA PHE A 159 -12.32 -1.99 -2.06
C PHE A 159 -13.52 -2.50 -1.27
N SER A 160 -14.71 -2.01 -1.60
CA SER A 160 -15.96 -2.44 -0.98
C SER A 160 -16.89 -3.05 -2.03
N ARG A 161 -17.45 -4.23 -1.75
CA ARG A 161 -18.52 -4.79 -2.61
C ARG A 161 -19.82 -4.03 -2.36
N ARG A 162 -20.50 -3.60 -3.43
CA ARG A 162 -21.79 -2.86 -3.37
C ARG A 162 -22.83 -3.48 -2.43
N MET A 163 -22.91 -4.81 -2.37
CA MET A 163 -23.88 -5.51 -1.52
C MET A 163 -23.54 -5.49 -0.02
N SER A 164 -22.31 -5.15 0.36
CA SER A 164 -21.79 -5.29 1.73
C SER A 164 -21.64 -3.96 2.49
N LEU A 165 -22.03 -2.85 1.86
CA LEU A 165 -22.04 -1.51 2.44
C LEU A 165 -23.25 -1.34 3.37
N SER A 166 -23.06 -0.66 4.51
CA SER A 166 -24.17 -0.20 5.36
C SER A 166 -25.03 0.84 4.64
N ASP A 167 -26.26 1.07 5.11
CA ASP A 167 -27.19 2.00 4.44
C ASP A 167 -26.65 3.43 4.34
N ASP A 168 -25.82 3.85 5.29
CA ASP A 168 -25.17 5.17 5.26
C ASP A 168 -23.98 5.21 4.30
N GLU A 169 -23.14 4.18 4.28
CA GLU A 169 -22.03 4.07 3.32
C GLU A 169 -22.54 3.93 1.87
N ARG A 170 -23.67 3.25 1.66
CA ARG A 170 -24.32 3.17 0.33
C ARG A 170 -24.70 4.53 -0.22
N LYS A 171 -25.26 5.42 0.62
CA LYS A 171 -25.66 6.77 0.18
C LYS A 171 -24.46 7.63 -0.20
N VAL A 172 -23.37 7.55 0.57
CA VAL A 172 -22.12 8.26 0.25
C VAL A 172 -21.55 7.74 -1.06
N PHE A 173 -21.47 6.42 -1.19
CA PHE A 173 -20.98 5.77 -2.42
C PHE A 173 -21.83 6.11 -3.65
N GLU A 174 -23.15 6.10 -3.55
CA GLU A 174 -24.04 6.49 -4.66
C GLU A 174 -23.87 7.98 -5.05
N ARG A 175 -23.64 8.86 -4.08
CA ARG A 175 -23.36 10.28 -4.35
C ARG A 175 -22.04 10.45 -5.09
N GLU A 176 -20.97 9.84 -4.60
CA GLU A 176 -19.65 9.90 -5.24
C GLU A 176 -19.70 9.30 -6.64
N LEU A 177 -20.37 8.16 -6.83
CA LEU A 177 -20.50 7.53 -8.14
C LEU A 177 -21.21 8.44 -9.14
N LYS A 178 -22.24 9.16 -8.67
CA LYS A 178 -22.98 10.12 -9.49
C LYS A 178 -22.13 11.35 -9.84
N GLU A 179 -21.30 11.82 -8.93
CA GLU A 179 -20.34 12.91 -9.21
C GLU A 179 -19.32 12.48 -10.26
N ILE A 180 -18.72 11.29 -10.10
CA ILE A 180 -17.76 10.72 -11.06
C ILE A 180 -18.42 10.48 -12.42
N GLU A 181 -19.64 9.94 -12.46
CA GLU A 181 -20.38 9.76 -13.72
C GLU A 181 -20.65 11.10 -14.41
N ASN A 182 -21.01 12.14 -13.67
CA ASN A 182 -21.24 13.47 -14.24
C ASN A 182 -19.96 14.09 -14.79
N GLU A 183 -18.85 13.95 -14.05
CA GLU A 183 -17.54 14.45 -14.47
C GLU A 183 -17.05 13.70 -15.72
N GLY A 184 -17.12 12.37 -15.73
CA GLY A 184 -16.79 11.55 -16.89
C GLY A 184 -17.67 11.86 -18.10
N ASN A 185 -18.97 12.06 -17.91
CA ASN A 185 -19.87 12.47 -18.99
C ASN A 185 -19.54 13.86 -19.54
N ALA A 186 -19.12 14.80 -18.68
CA ALA A 186 -18.67 16.12 -19.11
C ALA A 186 -17.40 16.03 -19.95
N GLU A 187 -16.43 15.21 -19.53
CA GLU A 187 -15.18 15.00 -20.24
C GLU A 187 -15.40 14.29 -21.60
N ILE A 188 -16.24 13.27 -21.64
CA ILE A 188 -16.65 12.59 -22.88
C ILE A 188 -17.31 13.59 -23.84
N THR A 189 -18.22 14.42 -23.33
CA THR A 189 -18.93 15.42 -24.15
C THR A 189 -17.94 16.45 -24.73
N ALA A 190 -17.01 16.94 -23.91
CA ALA A 190 -15.98 17.88 -24.35
C ALA A 190 -15.11 17.27 -25.46
N THR A 191 -14.63 16.03 -25.24
CA THR A 191 -13.81 15.30 -26.20
C THR A 191 -14.56 15.04 -27.51
N PHE A 192 -15.83 14.65 -27.43
CA PHE A 192 -16.67 14.42 -28.60
C PHE A 192 -16.91 15.71 -29.39
N THR A 193 -17.07 16.84 -28.69
CA THR A 193 -17.24 18.16 -29.33
C THR A 193 -15.97 18.55 -30.09
N THR A 194 -14.81 18.39 -29.47
CA THR A 194 -13.52 18.60 -30.14
C THR A 194 -13.33 17.68 -31.34
N PHE A 195 -13.76 16.41 -31.24
CA PHE A 195 -13.70 15.47 -32.37
C PHE A 195 -14.61 15.90 -33.53
N VAL A 196 -15.83 16.37 -33.24
CA VAL A 196 -16.75 16.89 -34.26
C VAL A 196 -16.17 18.14 -34.94
N GLU A 197 -15.61 19.09 -34.18
CA GLU A 197 -14.95 20.28 -34.72
C GLU A 197 -13.78 19.90 -35.65
N GLN A 198 -12.98 18.91 -35.28
CA GLN A 198 -11.90 18.40 -36.12
C GLN A 198 -12.43 17.71 -37.39
N MET A 199 -13.54 16.97 -37.31
CA MET A 199 -14.17 16.36 -38.47
C MET A 199 -14.74 17.41 -39.44
N GLU A 200 -15.40 18.46 -38.93
CA GLU A 200 -15.91 19.56 -39.76
C GLU A 200 -14.76 20.29 -40.49
N ALA A 201 -13.66 20.56 -39.79
CA ALA A 201 -12.46 21.16 -40.38
C ALA A 201 -11.83 20.30 -41.49
N VAL A 202 -11.94 18.97 -41.43
CA VAL A 202 -11.43 18.04 -42.46
C VAL A 202 -12.41 17.89 -43.63
N LEU A 203 -13.72 17.97 -43.36
CA LEU A 203 -14.77 17.85 -44.37
C LEU A 203 -15.03 19.16 -45.15
N GLY A 204 -14.42 20.26 -44.75
CA GLY A 204 -14.32 21.49 -45.57
C GLY A 204 -15.56 22.38 -45.55
N HIS A 205 -16.31 22.39 -44.44
CA HIS A 205 -17.27 23.44 -44.12
C HIS A 205 -16.73 24.40 -43.07
#